data_AF-A0A8X6NAL3-F1
#
_entry.id   AF-A0A8X6NAL3-F1
#
_cell.length_a   1.000
_cell.length_b   1.000
_cell.length_c   1.000
_cell.angle_alpha   90.00
_cell.angle_beta   90.00
_cell.angle_gamma   90.00
#
_symmetry.space_group_name_H-M   'P 1'
#
loop_
_entity.id
_entity.type
_entity.pdbx_description
1 polymer ?
#
loop_
_entity_poly.entity_id
_entity_poly.type
_entity_poly.pdbx_seq_one_letter_code
_entity_poly.pdbx_strand_id
1 'polypeptide(L)'
;MVGKRLAKKPELKGGTFEEHFLSAFTLLHSNIPERAASFQMLLDQNFPVFLAYSHNDKLISRKTSRKMADMMVVSRDIIIYDEDGKAKGSGGINPFRKVMAFEKGSHFLTRTYPDIISEAVSSFLFDQFQNRVK
;
A
#
# COMPACT_ATOMS: atom_id res chain seq x y z
N MET A 1 9.59 35.21 -29.80
CA MET A 1 8.71 34.03 -29.64
C MET A 1 9.59 32.80 -29.44
N VAL A 2 9.70 32.29 -28.22
CA VAL A 2 10.47 31.06 -27.94
C VAL A 2 9.47 29.95 -27.68
N GLY A 3 9.44 28.96 -28.56
CA GLY A 3 8.54 27.81 -28.47
C GLY A 3 8.79 27.04 -27.18
N LYS A 4 7.75 26.89 -26.36
CA LYS A 4 7.75 25.96 -25.22
C LYS A 4 7.96 24.54 -25.76
N ARG A 5 9.14 23.95 -25.53
CA ARG A 5 9.31 22.50 -25.67
C ARG A 5 8.44 21.84 -24.60
N LEU A 6 7.35 21.22 -25.04
CA LEU A 6 6.60 20.27 -24.21
C LEU A 6 7.59 19.18 -23.79
N ALA A 7 7.82 19.08 -22.48
CA ALA A 7 8.64 18.01 -21.93
C ALA A 7 8.07 16.68 -22.41
N LYS A 8 8.89 15.89 -23.12
CA LYS A 8 8.54 14.55 -23.58
C LYS A 8 8.08 13.76 -22.35
N LYS A 9 6.87 13.19 -22.38
CA LYS A 9 6.43 12.22 -21.36
C LYS A 9 7.53 11.15 -21.27
N PRO A 10 8.03 10.82 -20.06
CA PRO A 10 9.01 9.76 -19.94
C PRO A 10 8.35 8.46 -20.42
N GLU A 11 8.93 7.87 -21.47
CA GLU A 11 8.61 6.50 -21.86
C GLU A 11 9.11 5.60 -20.73
N LEU A 12 8.17 4.92 -20.07
CA LEU A 12 8.48 3.90 -19.07
C LEU A 12 9.15 2.74 -19.83
N LYS A 13 10.48 2.72 -19.85
CA LYS A 13 11.24 1.52 -20.20
C LYS A 13 10.80 0.42 -19.23
N GLY A 14 10.40 -0.74 -19.76
CA GLY A 14 9.81 -1.83 -19.00
C GLY A 14 10.63 -2.11 -17.74
N GLY A 15 10.04 -1.75 -16.60
CA GLY A 15 10.75 -1.77 -15.34
C GLY A 15 10.61 -3.11 -14.64
N THR A 16 11.52 -3.42 -13.73
CA THR A 16 11.32 -4.55 -12.83
C THR A 16 10.06 -4.29 -11.97
N PHE A 17 9.43 -5.34 -11.45
CA PHE A 17 8.28 -5.20 -10.55
C PHE A 17 8.57 -4.21 -9.39
N GLU A 18 9.82 -4.16 -8.95
CA GLU A 18 10.37 -3.23 -7.96
C GLU A 18 10.27 -1.77 -8.42
N GLU A 19 10.57 -1.46 -9.68
CA GLU A 19 10.47 -0.12 -10.25
C GLU A 19 9.02 0.33 -10.41
N HIS A 20 8.08 -0.58 -10.67
CA HIS A 20 6.66 -0.28 -10.71
C HIS A 20 6.08 -0.01 -9.32
N PHE A 21 6.52 -0.76 -8.31
CA PHE A 21 6.11 -0.54 -6.92
C PHE A 21 6.70 0.76 -6.36
N LEU A 22 8.00 0.99 -6.60
CA LEU A 22 8.66 2.25 -6.28
C LEU A 22 8.00 3.41 -7.02
N SER A 23 7.61 3.25 -8.29
CA SER A 23 6.86 4.25 -9.04
C SER A 23 5.50 4.54 -8.41
N ALA A 24 4.70 3.54 -8.07
CA ALA A 24 3.40 3.73 -7.40
C ALA A 24 3.58 4.46 -6.04
N PHE A 25 4.62 4.08 -5.30
CA PHE A 25 4.98 4.68 -4.01
C PHE A 25 5.46 6.13 -4.15
N THR A 26 6.38 6.39 -5.09
CA THR A 26 6.88 7.73 -5.43
C THR A 26 5.75 8.61 -5.97
N LEU A 27 4.79 8.06 -6.72
CA LEU A 27 3.65 8.81 -7.26
C LEU A 27 2.64 9.24 -6.19
N LEU A 28 2.45 8.44 -5.13
CA LEU A 28 1.64 8.81 -3.96
C LEU A 28 2.31 9.91 -3.13
N HIS A 29 3.64 9.95 -3.11
CA HIS A 29 4.43 10.88 -2.30
C HIS A 29 5.09 12.03 -3.06
N SER A 30 4.93 12.13 -4.38
CA SER A 30 5.56 13.17 -5.22
C SER A 30 5.05 14.59 -4.98
N ASN A 31 4.33 14.85 -3.88
CA ASN A 31 3.77 16.16 -3.55
C ASN A 31 2.96 16.75 -4.72
N ILE A 32 2.21 15.89 -5.42
CA ILE A 32 1.28 16.26 -6.49
C ILE A 32 -0.13 16.19 -5.86
N PRO A 33 -0.69 17.32 -5.40
CA PRO A 33 -1.96 17.35 -4.65
C PRO A 33 -3.11 16.67 -5.42
N GLU A 34 -3.09 16.75 -6.75
CA GLU A 34 -4.08 16.15 -7.65
C GLU A 34 -4.16 14.62 -7.52
N ARG A 35 -3.05 13.95 -7.18
CA ARG A 35 -2.99 12.49 -7.05
C ARG A 35 -3.47 12.00 -5.68
N ALA A 36 -3.22 12.77 -4.63
CA ALA A 36 -3.79 12.49 -3.32
C ALA A 36 -5.33 12.59 -3.37
N ALA A 37 -5.87 13.58 -4.10
CA ALA A 37 -7.31 13.70 -4.33
C ALA A 37 -7.87 12.50 -5.09
N SER A 38 -7.19 12.04 -6.15
CA SER A 38 -7.62 10.86 -6.92
C SER A 38 -7.59 9.57 -6.09
N PHE A 39 -6.57 9.39 -5.24
CA PHE A 39 -6.52 8.25 -4.33
C PHE A 39 -7.63 8.32 -3.27
N GLN A 40 -7.90 9.52 -2.72
CA GLN A 40 -9.01 9.72 -1.80
C GLN A 40 -10.36 9.39 -2.45
N MET A 41 -10.59 9.82 -3.70
CA MET A 41 -11.79 9.46 -4.44
C MET A 41 -11.97 7.95 -4.60
N LEU A 42 -10.89 7.21 -4.88
CA LEU A 42 -10.94 5.74 -4.95
C LEU A 42 -11.31 5.14 -3.58
N LEU A 43 -10.72 5.64 -2.51
CA LEU A 43 -11.05 5.20 -1.15
C LEU A 43 -12.53 5.46 -0.85
N ASP A 44 -13.05 6.64 -1.18
CA ASP A 44 -14.44 7.04 -0.95
C ASP A 44 -15.44 6.18 -1.76
N GLN A 45 -14.99 5.63 -2.89
CA GLN A 45 -15.74 4.67 -3.72
C GLN A 45 -15.63 3.22 -3.21
N ASN A 46 -15.08 2.99 -2.01
CA ASN A 46 -14.81 1.66 -1.48
C ASN A 46 -13.96 0.81 -2.44
N PHE A 47 -13.03 1.44 -3.16
CA PHE A 47 -12.07 0.70 -3.96
C PHE A 47 -11.22 -0.18 -3.04
N PRO A 48 -11.04 -1.48 -3.36
CA PRO A 48 -10.27 -2.36 -2.53
C PRO A 48 -8.79 -2.00 -2.51
N VAL A 49 -8.22 -1.79 -1.32
CA VAL A 49 -6.80 -1.48 -1.18
C VAL A 49 -6.17 -2.33 -0.09
N PHE A 50 -5.07 -2.98 -0.46
CA PHE A 50 -4.22 -3.75 0.45
C PHE A 50 -2.88 -3.03 0.61
N LEU A 51 -2.44 -2.83 1.84
CA LEU A 51 -1.12 -2.29 2.17
C LEU A 51 -0.46 -3.17 3.24
N ALA A 52 0.74 -3.65 2.95
CA ALA A 52 1.60 -4.29 3.94
C ALA A 52 2.94 -3.56 3.96
N TYR A 53 3.46 -3.23 5.14
CA TYR A 53 4.74 -2.54 5.28
C TYR A 53 5.48 -2.95 6.54
N SER A 54 6.80 -2.78 6.53
CA SER A 54 7.63 -3.01 7.72
C SER A 54 8.14 -1.70 8.32
N HIS A 55 8.27 -1.65 9.65
CA HIS A 55 8.80 -0.49 10.36
C HIS A 55 10.30 -0.31 10.17
N ASN A 56 11.04 -1.37 9.87
CA ASN A 56 12.48 -1.33 9.61
C ASN A 56 12.84 -1.39 8.12
N ASP A 57 11.89 -1.11 7.23
CA ASP A 57 12.15 -0.97 5.79
C ASP A 57 13.18 0.16 5.56
N LYS A 58 14.20 -0.15 4.75
CA LYS A 58 15.31 0.77 4.42
C LYS A 58 15.02 1.65 3.21
N LEU A 59 14.09 1.26 2.35
CA LEU A 59 13.71 2.02 1.15
C LEU A 59 12.59 3.00 1.47
N ILE A 60 11.64 2.59 2.30
CA ILE A 60 10.51 3.41 2.70
C ILE A 60 10.53 3.60 4.21
N SER A 61 10.60 4.86 4.65
CA SER A 61 10.60 5.14 6.09
C SER A 61 9.29 4.75 6.76
N ARG A 62 9.37 4.29 8.01
CA ARG A 62 8.22 4.03 8.89
C ARG A 62 7.19 5.17 8.89
N LYS A 63 7.67 6.42 8.94
CA LYS A 63 6.81 7.62 8.96
C LYS A 63 6.00 7.74 7.66
N THR A 64 6.61 7.44 6.53
CA THR A 64 5.96 7.50 5.22
C THR A 64 4.90 6.41 5.11
N SER A 65 5.25 5.16 5.41
CA SER A 65 4.28 4.05 5.39
C SER A 65 3.12 4.27 6.35
N ARG A 66 3.40 4.84 7.54
CA ARG A 66 2.34 5.16 8.51
C ARG A 66 1.38 6.21 7.98
N LYS A 67 1.86 7.27 7.32
CA LYS A 67 0.99 8.26 6.68
C LYS A 67 0.06 7.63 5.64
N MET A 68 0.57 6.70 4.84
CA MET A 68 -0.26 5.97 3.87
C MET A 68 -1.32 5.11 4.56
N ALA A 69 -0.93 4.39 5.61
CA ALA A 69 -1.86 3.62 6.42
C ALA A 69 -2.99 4.48 7.00
N ASP A 70 -2.64 5.65 7.55
CA ASP A 70 -3.61 6.57 8.16
C ASP A 70 -4.56 7.23 7.13
N MET A 71 -4.16 7.32 5.85
CA MET A 71 -5.07 7.72 4.76
C MET A 71 -6.09 6.63 4.43
N MET A 72 -5.71 5.36 4.60
CA MET A 72 -6.53 4.22 4.22
C MET A 72 -7.49 3.81 5.34
N VAL A 73 -7.03 3.74 6.59
CA VAL A 73 -7.82 3.22 7.70
C VAL A 73 -7.56 3.99 8.98
N VAL A 74 -8.52 3.93 9.92
CA VAL A 74 -8.29 4.40 11.28
C VAL A 74 -7.25 3.53 11.97
N SER A 75 -6.49 4.10 12.90
CA SER A 75 -5.33 3.41 13.50
C SER A 75 -5.66 2.05 14.16
N ARG A 76 -6.88 1.87 14.66
CA ARG A 76 -7.34 0.61 15.27
C ARG A 76 -7.57 -0.53 14.26
N ASP A 77 -7.71 -0.21 12.98
CA ASP A 77 -7.95 -1.20 11.92
C ASP A 77 -6.64 -1.70 11.30
N ILE A 78 -5.49 -1.15 11.71
CA ILE A 78 -4.17 -1.64 11.30
C ILE A 78 -3.86 -2.91 12.09
N ILE A 79 -3.58 -4.01 11.38
CA ILE A 79 -3.11 -5.25 12.00
C ILE A 79 -1.60 -5.10 12.23
N ILE A 80 -1.17 -5.19 13.49
CA ILE A 80 0.25 -5.07 13.84
C ILE A 80 0.83 -6.47 14.04
N TYR A 81 1.92 -6.78 13.36
CA TYR A 81 2.69 -8.00 13.50
C TYR A 81 3.98 -7.70 14.25
N ASP A 82 4.29 -8.50 15.26
CA ASP A 82 5.52 -8.35 16.03
C ASP A 82 6.76 -8.89 15.30
N GLU A 83 7.89 -8.93 16.00
CA GLU A 83 9.16 -9.36 15.44
C GLU A 83 9.20 -10.83 15.02
N ASP A 84 8.30 -11.65 15.57
CA ASP A 84 8.16 -13.07 15.25
C ASP A 84 7.08 -13.31 14.17
N GLY A 85 6.48 -12.24 13.63
CA GLY A 85 5.39 -12.34 12.67
C GLY A 85 4.07 -12.77 13.32
N LYS A 86 3.87 -12.56 14.62
CA LYS A 86 2.58 -12.82 15.27
C LYS A 86 1.72 -11.57 15.30
N ALA A 87 0.45 -11.72 14.95
CA ALA A 87 -0.51 -10.63 15.00
C ALA A 87 -0.80 -10.21 16.46
N LYS A 88 -0.75 -8.90 16.71
CA LYS A 88 -1.11 -8.24 17.96
C LYS A 88 -2.44 -7.51 17.79
N GLY A 89 -3.45 -7.94 18.55
CA GLY A 89 -4.77 -7.29 18.58
C GLY A 89 -5.71 -7.74 17.46
N SER A 90 -6.80 -6.98 17.27
CA SER A 90 -7.96 -7.36 16.45
C SER A 90 -8.23 -6.39 15.29
N GLY A 91 -7.17 -5.85 14.67
CA GLY A 91 -7.31 -4.96 13.50
C GLY A 91 -7.94 -5.66 12.29
N GLY A 92 -8.05 -4.96 11.16
CA GLY A 92 -8.56 -5.54 9.91
C GLY A 92 -10.09 -5.60 9.79
N ILE A 93 -10.81 -4.72 10.49
CA ILE A 93 -12.29 -4.71 10.51
C ILE A 93 -12.87 -4.12 9.21
N ASN A 94 -12.10 -3.31 8.48
CA ASN A 94 -12.57 -2.67 7.25
C ASN A 94 -12.68 -3.69 6.09
N PRO A 95 -13.86 -3.88 5.49
CA PRO A 95 -14.07 -4.90 4.47
C PRO A 95 -13.44 -4.59 3.11
N PHE A 96 -13.11 -3.33 2.83
CA PHE A 96 -12.51 -2.89 1.56
C PHE A 96 -11.03 -2.55 1.69
N ARG A 97 -10.50 -2.49 2.92
CA ARG A 97 -9.15 -1.99 3.16
C ARG A 97 -8.44 -2.86 4.18
N LYS A 98 -7.29 -3.41 3.80
CA LYS A 98 -6.47 -4.22 4.69
C LYS A 98 -5.10 -3.57 4.83
N VAL A 99 -4.75 -3.22 6.06
CA VAL A 99 -3.44 -2.63 6.39
C VAL A 99 -2.73 -3.50 7.42
N MET A 100 -1.51 -3.92 7.07
CA MET A 100 -0.67 -4.77 7.88
C MET A 100 0.68 -4.07 8.14
N ALA A 101 1.03 -3.89 9.41
CA ALA A 101 2.26 -3.26 9.84
C ALA A 101 3.13 -4.27 10.58
N PHE A 102 4.34 -4.52 10.10
CA PHE A 102 5.28 -5.46 10.70
C PHE A 102 6.37 -4.71 11.46
N GLU A 103 6.58 -5.00 12.74
CA GLU A 103 7.66 -4.42 13.54
C GLU A 103 9.04 -4.71 12.94
N LYS A 104 9.21 -5.91 12.39
CA LYS A 104 10.44 -6.35 11.73
C LYS A 104 10.15 -6.98 10.38
N GLY A 105 10.99 -6.69 9.39
CA GLY A 105 10.99 -7.35 8.11
C GLY A 105 11.93 -6.70 7.11
N SER A 106 11.53 -6.70 5.84
CA SER A 106 12.24 -6.04 4.76
C SER A 106 11.25 -5.29 3.88
N HIS A 107 11.77 -4.56 2.88
CA HIS A 107 10.94 -4.00 1.81
C HIS A 107 10.12 -5.09 1.08
N PHE A 108 10.65 -6.32 1.03
CA PHE A 108 10.03 -7.46 0.38
C PHE A 108 9.36 -8.38 1.42
N LEU A 109 8.24 -7.93 1.99
CA LEU A 109 7.49 -8.72 2.98
C LEU A 109 7.02 -10.08 2.43
N THR A 110 6.80 -10.20 1.13
CA THR A 110 6.49 -11.49 0.47
C THR A 110 7.63 -12.49 0.55
N ARG A 111 8.88 -12.04 0.73
CA ARG A 111 10.03 -12.92 0.98
C ARG A 111 10.25 -13.15 2.47
N THR A 112 9.99 -12.15 3.31
CA THR A 112 10.20 -12.25 4.76
C THR A 112 9.11 -13.09 5.44
N TYR A 113 7.85 -12.90 5.07
CA TYR A 113 6.69 -13.60 5.63
C TYR A 113 5.79 -14.13 4.51
N PRO A 114 6.28 -15.09 3.70
CA PRO A 114 5.58 -15.55 2.51
C PRO A 114 4.18 -16.09 2.82
N ASP A 115 4.06 -16.90 3.86
CA ASP A 115 2.79 -17.55 4.23
C ASP A 115 1.76 -16.52 4.70
N ILE A 116 2.16 -15.63 5.61
CA ILE A 116 1.30 -14.58 6.17
C ILE A 116 0.80 -13.64 5.06
N ILE A 117 1.68 -13.19 4.17
CA ILE A 117 1.29 -12.26 3.11
C ILE A 117 0.43 -12.95 2.06
N SER A 118 0.77 -14.17 1.67
CA SER A 118 0.01 -14.92 0.65
C SER A 118 -1.40 -15.21 1.14
N GLU A 119 -1.54 -15.73 2.37
CA GLU A 119 -2.85 -15.94 2.99
C GLU A 119 -3.63 -14.63 3.08
N ALA A 120 -2.99 -13.55 3.52
CA ALA A 120 -3.66 -12.27 3.68
C ALA A 120 -4.16 -11.66 2.37
N VAL A 121 -3.42 -11.82 1.27
CA VAL A 121 -3.82 -11.39 -0.08
C VAL A 121 -4.96 -12.26 -0.59
N SER A 122 -4.84 -13.58 -0.48
CA SER A 122 -5.89 -14.53 -0.92
C SER A 122 -7.20 -14.30 -0.18
N SER A 123 -7.15 -14.15 1.16
CA SER A 123 -8.34 -13.89 1.96
C SER A 123 -8.99 -12.56 1.54
N PHE A 124 -8.18 -11.51 1.39
CA PHE A 124 -8.68 -10.19 1.04
C PHE A 124 -9.36 -10.18 -0.33
N LEU A 125 -8.75 -10.80 -1.34
CA LEU A 125 -9.34 -10.91 -2.68
C LEU A 125 -10.63 -11.71 -2.67
N PHE A 126 -10.70 -12.80 -1.90
CA PHE A 126 -11.91 -13.60 -1.77
C PHE A 126 -13.05 -12.79 -1.09
N ASP A 127 -12.72 -12.07 -0.01
CA ASP A 127 -13.67 -11.18 0.67
C ASP A 127 -14.20 -10.10 -0.27
N GLN A 128 -13.33 -9.52 -1.12
CA GLN A 128 -13.77 -8.53 -2.12
C GLN A 128 -14.74 -9.13 -3.14
N PHE A 129 -14.53 -10.39 -3.52
CA PHE A 129 -15.42 -11.09 -4.43
C PHE A 129 -16.80 -11.28 -3.79
N GLN A 130 -16.84 -11.73 -2.53
CA GLN A 130 -18.10 -11.91 -1.81
C GLN A 130 -18.85 -10.60 -1.55
N ASN A 131 -18.12 -9.53 -1.23
CA ASN A 131 -18.71 -8.22 -0.93
C ASN A 131 -19.24 -7.50 -2.18
N ARG A 132 -18.83 -7.89 -3.39
CA ARG A 132 -19.29 -7.31 -4.67
C ARG A 132 -20.44 -8.07 -5.34
N VAL A 133 -20.72 -9.29 -4.89
CA VAL A 133 -21.78 -10.16 -5.45
C VAL A 133 -23.10 -9.99 -4.68
N LYS A 134 -23.12 -9.19 -3.61
CA LYS A 134 -24.33 -8.75 -2.90
C LYS A 134 -24.80 -7.41 -3.44
#